data_AF-A0A7V1WAV5-F1
#
_entry.id   AF-A0A7V1WAV5-F1
#
_cell.length_a   1.000
_cell.length_b   1.000
_cell.length_c   1.000
_cell.angle_alpha   90.00
_cell.angle_beta   90.00
_cell.angle_gamma   90.00
#
_symmetry.space_group_name_H-M   'P 1'
#
loop_
_entity.id
_entity.type
_entity.pdbx_description
1 polymer ?
#
loop_
_entity_poly.entity_id
_entity_poly.type
_entity_poly.pdbx_seq_one_letter_code
_entity_poly.pdbx_strand_id
1 'polypeptide(L)'
;MKTSLAGFLQHLAVERGLSASTISAYGRDLQQFAAHLGRRAGRLDQLTAAHVHAFAAALAEAGQADSSIARKVSAIRSFSRWLVAEGVLAEDFAEQVEARRAARRLPRAL
;
A
#
# COMPACT_ATOMS: atom_id res chain seq x y z
N MET A 1 8.12 3.42 -19.15
CA MET A 1 7.64 2.17 -18.53
C MET A 1 6.12 2.26 -18.38
N LYS A 2 5.37 1.15 -18.46
CA LYS A 2 3.93 1.18 -18.16
C LYS A 2 3.75 1.18 -16.64
N THR A 3 3.32 2.30 -16.08
CA THR A 3 3.05 2.43 -14.64
C THR A 3 1.93 1.48 -14.23
N SER A 4 2.33 0.38 -13.60
CA SER A 4 1.48 -0.77 -13.31
C SER A 4 2.08 -1.57 -12.16
N LEU A 5 1.30 -2.49 -11.58
CA LEU A 5 1.80 -3.40 -10.56
C LEU A 5 3.02 -4.21 -11.05
N ALA A 6 3.00 -4.69 -12.29
CA ALA A 6 4.13 -5.41 -12.86
C ALA A 6 5.39 -4.52 -12.98
N GLY A 7 5.22 -3.25 -13.39
CA GLY A 7 6.31 -2.27 -13.44
C GLY A 7 6.94 -2.03 -12.06
N PHE A 8 6.12 -1.95 -11.01
CA PHE A 8 6.59 -1.81 -9.64
C PHE A 8 7.41 -3.03 -9.18
N LEU A 9 6.91 -4.25 -9.42
CA LEU A 9 7.63 -5.46 -9.01
C LEU A 9 8.97 -5.60 -9.75
N GLN A 10 9.03 -5.18 -11.02
CA GLN A 10 10.27 -5.10 -11.77
C GLN A 10 11.23 -4.07 -11.17
N HIS A 11 10.73 -2.89 -10.80
CA HIS A 11 11.52 -1.87 -10.11
C HIS A 11 12.12 -2.40 -8.79
N LEU A 12 11.32 -3.13 -7.99
CA LEU A 12 11.83 -3.75 -6.76
C LEU A 12 12.94 -4.79 -7.01
N ALA A 13 12.85 -5.53 -8.13
CA ALA A 13 13.85 -6.53 -8.51
C ALA A 13 15.15 -5.89 -8.98
N VAL A 14 15.06 -4.94 -9.92
CA VAL A 14 16.22 -4.41 -10.65
C VAL A 14 16.88 -3.26 -9.88
N GLU A 15 16.08 -2.28 -9.44
CA GLU A 15 16.60 -1.04 -8.87
C GLU A 15 16.87 -1.17 -7.36
N ARG A 16 16.05 -1.97 -6.67
CA ARG A 16 16.13 -2.12 -5.20
C ARG A 16 16.80 -3.40 -4.74
N GLY A 17 17.02 -4.36 -5.64
CA GLY A 17 17.68 -5.64 -5.34
C GLY A 17 17.00 -6.45 -4.24
N LEU A 18 15.67 -6.33 -4.08
CA LEU A 18 14.97 -7.06 -3.04
C LEU A 18 14.92 -8.56 -3.33
N SER A 19 14.87 -9.37 -2.27
CA SER A 19 14.76 -10.83 -2.42
C SER A 19 13.48 -11.22 -3.17
N ALA A 20 13.57 -12.31 -3.95
CA ALA A 20 12.41 -12.86 -4.67
C ALA A 20 11.23 -13.17 -3.73
N SER A 21 11.52 -13.59 -2.50
CA SER A 21 10.50 -13.84 -1.46
C SER A 21 9.76 -12.55 -1.07
N THR A 22 10.47 -11.43 -0.93
CA THR A 22 9.88 -10.13 -0.60
C THR A 22 9.04 -9.59 -1.75
N ILE A 23 9.54 -9.69 -2.99
CA ILE A 23 8.82 -9.27 -4.19
C ILE A 23 7.54 -10.09 -4.36
N SER A 24 7.62 -11.41 -4.19
CA SER A 24 6.46 -12.30 -4.23
C SER A 24 5.42 -11.96 -3.15
N ALA A 25 5.88 -11.66 -1.93
CA ALA A 25 4.99 -11.23 -0.85
C ALA A 25 4.28 -9.90 -1.17
N TYR A 26 5.03 -8.90 -1.66
CA TYR A 26 4.47 -7.60 -2.05
C TYR A 26 3.49 -7.73 -3.20
N GLY A 27 3.80 -8.56 -4.21
CA GLY A 27 2.90 -8.85 -5.31
C GLY A 27 1.56 -9.41 -4.83
N ARG A 28 1.57 -10.43 -3.95
CA ARG A 28 0.35 -10.99 -3.36
C ARG A 28 -0.44 -9.97 -2.54
N ASP A 29 0.25 -9.15 -1.75
CA ASP A 29 -0.39 -8.13 -0.92
C ASP A 29 -1.07 -7.05 -1.75
N LEU A 30 -0.40 -6.57 -2.81
CA LEU A 30 -0.95 -5.57 -3.73
C LEU A 30 -2.07 -6.12 -4.60
N GLN A 31 -2.02 -7.39 -4.98
CA GLN A 31 -3.14 -8.06 -5.66
C GLN A 31 -4.39 -8.13 -4.78
N GLN A 32 -4.24 -8.45 -3.49
CA GLN A 32 -5.37 -8.43 -2.55
C GLN A 32 -5.94 -7.02 -2.37
N PHE A 33 -5.08 -6.00 -2.31
CA PHE A 33 -5.53 -4.62 -2.27
C PHE A 33 -6.30 -4.23 -3.54
N ALA A 34 -5.77 -4.56 -4.73
CA ALA A 34 -6.45 -4.32 -6.00
C ALA A 34 -7.81 -5.04 -6.06
N ALA A 35 -7.89 -6.28 -5.56
CA ALA A 35 -9.14 -7.02 -5.46
C ALA A 35 -10.15 -6.32 -4.54
N HIS A 36 -9.71 -5.80 -3.39
CA HIS A 36 -10.55 -5.01 -2.49
C HIS A 36 -11.09 -3.72 -3.14
N LEU A 37 -10.28 -3.05 -3.96
CA LEU A 37 -10.68 -1.84 -4.69
C LEU A 37 -11.66 -2.12 -5.85
N GLY A 38 -11.68 -3.35 -6.37
CA GLY A 38 -12.47 -3.74 -7.53
C GLY A 38 -12.18 -2.84 -8.73
N ARG A 39 -13.24 -2.25 -9.32
CA ARG A 39 -13.11 -1.35 -10.50
C ARG A 39 -12.23 -0.12 -10.25
N ARG A 40 -12.03 0.30 -8.99
CA ARG A 40 -11.19 1.46 -8.65
C ARG A 40 -9.70 1.18 -8.82
N ALA A 41 -9.28 -0.09 -8.84
CA ALA A 41 -7.87 -0.45 -8.98
C ALA A 41 -7.22 0.05 -10.29
N GLY A 42 -8.03 0.29 -11.33
CA GLY A 42 -7.55 0.83 -12.61
C GLY A 42 -7.33 2.36 -12.63
N ARG A 43 -7.74 3.08 -11.57
CA ARG A 43 -7.59 4.54 -11.46
C ARG A 43 -6.58 4.85 -10.37
N LEU A 44 -5.30 4.62 -10.70
CA LEU A 44 -4.18 4.77 -9.76
C LEU A 44 -4.09 6.19 -9.20
N ASP A 45 -4.43 7.18 -10.02
CA ASP A 45 -4.51 8.63 -9.72
C ASP A 45 -5.57 8.99 -8.66
N GLN A 46 -6.51 8.08 -8.38
CA GLN A 46 -7.61 8.29 -7.45
C GLN A 46 -7.49 7.47 -6.16
N LEU A 47 -6.36 6.80 -5.96
CA LEU A 47 -6.09 6.10 -4.73
C LEU A 47 -5.82 7.10 -3.59
N THR A 48 -6.29 6.78 -2.39
CA THR A 48 -6.29 7.70 -1.24
C THR A 48 -6.01 6.91 0.04
N ALA A 49 -5.65 7.61 1.11
CA ALA A 49 -5.48 7.01 2.44
C ALA A 49 -6.75 6.28 2.92
N ALA A 50 -7.93 6.79 2.57
CA ALA A 50 -9.21 6.19 2.94
C ALA A 50 -9.35 4.76 2.38
N HIS A 51 -8.88 4.52 1.16
CA HIS A 51 -8.87 3.18 0.57
C HIS A 51 -7.97 2.21 1.34
N VAL A 52 -6.80 2.67 1.81
CA VAL A 52 -5.89 1.85 2.62
C VAL A 52 -6.49 1.54 3.98
N HIS A 53 -7.15 2.53 4.61
CA HIS A 53 -7.83 2.34 5.88
C HIS A 53 -9.01 1.36 5.77
N ALA A 54 -9.84 1.48 4.73
CA ALA A 54 -10.94 0.56 4.48
C ALA A 54 -10.43 -0.88 4.28
N PHE A 55 -9.34 -1.03 3.53
CA PHE A 55 -8.71 -2.34 3.34
C PHE A 55 -8.18 -2.92 4.66
N ALA A 56 -7.45 -2.12 5.45
CA ALA A 56 -6.91 -2.57 6.73
C ALA A 56 -8.03 -2.94 7.73
N ALA A 57 -9.13 -2.18 7.75
CA ALA A 57 -10.31 -2.49 8.57
C ALA A 57 -10.97 -3.80 8.13
N ALA A 58 -11.19 -3.99 6.83
CA ALA A 58 -11.77 -5.24 6.31
C ALA A 58 -10.90 -6.47 6.62
N LEU A 59 -9.57 -6.33 6.58
CA LEU A 59 -8.66 -7.42 6.96
C LEU A 59 -8.75 -7.74 8.47
N ALA A 60 -8.84 -6.71 9.31
CA ALA A 60 -9.00 -6.89 10.76
C ALA A 60 -10.33 -7.56 11.10
N GLU A 61 -11.43 -7.14 10.46
CA GLU A 61 -12.75 -7.77 10.59
C GLU A 61 -12.73 -9.23 10.12
N ALA A 62 -11.93 -9.56 9.10
CA ALA A 62 -11.70 -10.92 8.63
C ALA A 62 -10.72 -11.73 9.52
N GLY A 63 -10.30 -11.21 10.67
CA GLY A 63 -9.45 -11.91 11.62
C GLY A 63 -7.98 -12.07 11.19
N GLN A 64 -7.50 -11.27 10.24
CA GLN A 64 -6.09 -11.29 9.85
C GLN A 64 -5.20 -10.78 10.99
N ALA A 65 -4.04 -11.43 11.17
CA ALA A 65 -3.07 -11.01 12.16
C ALA A 65 -2.53 -9.60 11.87
N ASP A 66 -2.31 -8.81 12.91
CA ASP A 66 -1.79 -7.44 12.83
C ASP A 66 -0.47 -7.35 12.04
N SER A 67 0.41 -8.34 12.17
CA SER A 67 1.67 -8.43 11.43
C SER A 67 1.44 -8.59 9.91
N SER A 68 0.40 -9.34 9.52
CA SER A 68 0.00 -9.49 8.11
C SER A 68 -0.60 -8.21 7.56
N ILE A 69 -1.44 -7.53 8.35
CA ILE A 69 -2.02 -6.24 7.96
C ILE A 69 -0.91 -5.19 7.80
N ALA A 70 0.03 -5.12 8.75
CA ALA A 70 1.16 -4.19 8.69
C ALA A 70 2.04 -4.43 7.45
N ARG A 71 2.33 -5.69 7.11
CA ARG A 71 3.10 -6.03 5.90
C ARG A 71 2.37 -5.58 4.63
N LYS A 72 1.05 -5.80 4.55
CA LYS A 72 0.22 -5.35 3.42
C LYS A 72 0.23 -3.83 3.26
N VAL A 73 0.07 -3.09 4.36
CA VAL A 73 0.16 -1.62 4.36
C VAL A 73 1.54 -1.14 3.93
N SER A 74 2.61 -1.82 4.34
CA SER A 74 3.99 -1.51 3.92
C SER A 74 4.21 -1.72 2.40
N ALA A 75 3.64 -2.78 1.84
CA ALA A 75 3.66 -3.01 0.39
C ALA A 75 2.90 -1.90 -0.37
N ILE A 76 1.72 -1.49 0.12
CA ILE A 76 0.93 -0.39 -0.45
C ILE A 76 1.70 0.94 -0.40
N ARG A 77 2.37 1.23 0.73
CA ARG A 77 3.19 2.43 0.89
C ARG A 77 4.40 2.45 -0.04
N SER A 78 5.05 1.30 -0.23
CA SER A 78 6.16 1.21 -1.17
C SER A 78 5.69 1.45 -2.60
N PHE A 79 4.49 0.94 -2.94
CA PHE A 79 3.87 1.16 -4.24
C PHE A 79 3.46 2.63 -4.47
N SER A 80 2.82 3.28 -3.50
CA SER A 80 2.43 4.70 -3.63
C SER A 80 3.63 5.61 -3.84
N ARG A 81 4.71 5.40 -3.09
CA ARG A 81 5.98 6.14 -3.27
C ARG A 81 6.58 5.97 -4.65
N TRP A 82 6.54 4.74 -5.17
CA TRP A 82 6.98 4.48 -6.53
C TRP A 82 6.11 5.19 -7.57
N LEU A 83 4.77 5.21 -7.38
CA LEU A 83 3.87 5.96 -8.27
C LEU A 83 4.13 7.47 -8.26
N VAL A 84 4.50 8.04 -7.11
CA VAL A 84 4.92 9.45 -7.01
C VAL A 84 6.24 9.67 -7.75
N ALA A 85 7.23 8.78 -7.57
CA ALA A 85 8.51 8.86 -8.28
C ALA A 85 8.35 8.74 -9.81
N GLU A 86 7.37 7.97 -10.28
CA GLU A 86 7.01 7.85 -11.70
C GLU A 86 6.12 9.01 -12.21
N GLY A 87 5.75 9.97 -11.35
CA GLY A 87 4.91 11.12 -11.71
C GLY A 87 3.43 10.79 -11.95
N VAL A 88 2.95 9.61 -11.54
CA VAL A 88 1.55 9.19 -11.67
C VAL A 88 0.67 9.73 -10.55
N LEU A 89 1.24 9.88 -9.37
CA LEU A 89 0.60 10.54 -8.23
C LEU A 89 1.34 11.84 -7.90
N ALA A 90 0.57 12.86 -7.55
CA ALA A 90 1.15 14.11 -7.03
C ALA A 90 1.73 13.91 -5.62
N GLU A 91 1.10 13.06 -4.80
CA GLU A 91 1.44 12.89 -3.38
C GLU A 91 1.30 11.43 -2.91
N ASP A 92 2.09 11.04 -1.90
CA ASP A 92 2.04 9.72 -1.28
C ASP A 92 0.79 9.59 -0.37
N PHE A 93 -0.29 9.02 -0.91
CA PHE A 93 -1.51 8.81 -0.14
C PHE A 93 -1.34 7.88 1.07
N ALA A 94 -0.30 7.03 1.08
CA ALA A 94 -0.06 6.09 2.18
C ALA A 94 0.69 6.75 3.35
N GLU A 95 1.34 7.90 3.14
CA GLU A 95 1.96 8.67 4.22
C GLU A 95 0.91 9.22 5.19
N GLN A 96 -0.24 9.65 4.66
CA GLN A 96 -1.39 10.11 5.44
C GLN A 96 -1.98 9.01 6.34
N VAL A 97 -1.78 7.73 5.99
CA VAL A 97 -2.24 6.57 6.78
C VAL A 97 -1.48 6.50 8.12
N GLU A 98 -0.17 6.71 8.09
CA GLU A 98 0.68 6.73 9.29
C GLU A 98 0.37 7.94 10.16
N ALA A 99 0.24 9.13 9.56
CA ALA A 99 -0.13 10.35 10.28
C ALA A 99 -1.44 10.18 11.06
N ARG A 100 -2.47 9.57 10.44
CA ARG A 100 -3.74 9.29 11.10
C ARG A 100 -3.63 8.22 12.19
N ARG A 101 -2.80 7.19 11.99
CA ARG A 101 -2.57 6.13 12.99
C ARG A 101 -1.82 6.66 14.21
N ALA A 102 -0.84 7.55 14.00
CA ALA A 102 -0.15 8.27 15.05
C ALA A 102 -1.10 9.20 15.82
N ALA A 103 -1.94 9.97 15.12
CA ALA A 103 -2.95 10.83 15.74
C ALA A 103 -3.97 10.05 16.59
N ARG A 104 -4.38 8.85 16.18
CA ARG A 104 -5.26 7.96 16.98
C ARG A 104 -4.58 7.34 18.20
N ARG A 105 -3.25 7.27 18.22
CA ARG A 105 -2.45 6.64 19.28
C ARG A 105 -2.00 7.60 20.37
N LEU A 106 -2.10 8.90 20.16
CA LEU A 106 -1.75 9.89 21.19
C LEU A 106 -2.82 9.86 22.29
N PRO A 107 -2.50 9.44 23.53
CA PRO A 107 -3.36 9.67 24.67
C PRO A 107 -3.35 11.16 24.96
N ARG A 108 -4.52 11.75 25.25
CA ARG A 108 -4.56 13.03 25.97
C ARG A 108 -3.89 12.79 27.31
N ALA A 109 -2.66 13.26 27.46
CA ALA A 109 -2.09 13.48 28.78
C ALA A 109 -2.94 14.56 29.45
N LEU A 110 -3.61 14.19 30.55
CA LEU A 110 -3.99 15.09 31.62
C LEU A 110 -2.86 15.10 32.64
#